data_AF-A0AAW0LHV7-F1
#
_entry.id   AF-A0AAW0LHV7-F1
#
_cell.length_a   1.000
_cell.length_b   1.000
_cell.length_c   1.000
_cell.angle_alpha   90.00
_cell.angle_beta   90.00
_cell.angle_gamma   90.00
#
_symmetry.space_group_name_H-M   'P 1'
#
loop_
_entity.id
_entity.type
_entity.pdbx_description
1 polymer ?
#
loop_
_entity_poly.entity_id
_entity_poly.type
_entity_poly.pdbx_seq_one_letter_code
_entity_poly.pdbx_strand_id
1 'polypeptide(L)'
;MVFLMEDGFAGNAVITAYATSKVADLVEKPFFLCVEKVMEAIERVTEENVRSEIDWLVVYRGIPATCKGNFNVSAWSKLPFGELDFGFGKPGHGGPVVSGNNELVLLLSDGKSERNGGGINAWLGLEHDKMKEFMLHIFEI
;
A
#
# COMPACT_ATOMS: atom_id res chain seq x y z
N MET A 1 2.96 1.11 -12.40
CA MET A 1 3.66 1.40 -13.65
C MET A 1 4.18 0.09 -14.21
N VAL A 2 3.73 -0.31 -15.41
CA VAL A 2 3.88 -1.67 -15.99
C VAL A 2 4.36 -1.54 -17.44
N PHE A 3 5.57 -1.01 -17.67
CA PHE A 3 6.08 -0.79 -19.02
C PHE A 3 7.36 -1.57 -19.36
N LEU A 4 7.88 -2.40 -18.44
CA LEU A 4 9.16 -3.11 -18.63
C LEU A 4 9.04 -4.63 -18.67
N MET A 5 7.87 -5.20 -18.47
CA MET A 5 7.72 -6.64 -18.27
C MET A 5 6.73 -7.20 -19.26
N GLU A 6 7.12 -8.33 -19.84
CA GLU A 6 6.26 -9.11 -20.72
C GLU A 6 5.10 -9.71 -19.92
N ASP A 7 3.98 -9.93 -20.60
CA ASP A 7 2.86 -10.66 -20.05
C ASP A 7 3.32 -12.05 -19.59
N GLY A 8 3.04 -12.37 -18.33
CA GLY A 8 3.46 -13.64 -17.72
C GLY A 8 4.85 -13.63 -17.07
N PHE A 9 5.48 -12.46 -16.89
CA PHE A 9 6.70 -12.37 -16.07
C PHE A 9 6.51 -12.99 -14.68
N ALA A 10 7.33 -13.99 -14.36
CA ALA A 10 7.33 -14.70 -13.10
C ALA A 10 8.50 -14.23 -12.22
N GLY A 11 8.29 -13.18 -11.45
CA GLY A 11 9.28 -12.62 -10.54
C GLY A 11 8.76 -11.45 -9.70
N ASN A 12 9.65 -10.79 -8.97
CA ASN A 12 9.29 -9.60 -8.18
C ASN A 12 9.39 -8.34 -9.03
N ALA A 13 8.29 -7.60 -9.10
CA ALA A 13 8.14 -6.35 -9.85
C ALA A 13 7.62 -5.21 -8.96
N VAL A 14 8.12 -5.15 -7.73
CA VAL A 14 7.62 -4.25 -6.68
C VAL A 14 8.63 -3.15 -6.46
N ILE A 15 8.17 -1.90 -6.57
CA ILE A 15 8.95 -0.67 -6.33
C ILE A 15 8.20 0.18 -5.31
N THR A 16 8.94 0.86 -4.44
CA THR A 16 8.37 1.71 -3.40
C THR A 16 8.40 3.17 -3.84
N ALA A 17 7.23 3.80 -3.93
CA ALA A 17 7.13 5.24 -4.04
C ALA A 17 7.25 5.88 -2.65
N TYR A 18 8.09 6.92 -2.52
CA TYR A 18 8.34 7.58 -1.23
C TYR A 18 7.69 8.96 -1.18
N ALA A 19 6.86 9.17 -0.15
CA ALA A 19 6.31 10.47 0.24
C ALA A 19 6.74 10.79 1.67
N THR A 20 7.18 12.04 1.90
CA THR A 20 7.65 12.49 3.22
C THR A 20 6.96 13.80 3.59
N SER A 21 6.59 13.94 4.86
CA SER A 21 6.06 15.17 5.44
C SER A 21 6.47 15.31 6.90
N LYS A 22 6.46 16.54 7.41
CA LYS A 22 6.56 16.76 8.86
C LYS A 22 5.24 16.36 9.51
N VAL A 23 5.30 15.78 10.71
CA VAL A 23 4.08 15.42 11.46
C VAL A 23 3.19 16.63 11.69
N ALA A 24 3.75 17.79 12.05
CA ALA A 24 2.99 19.02 12.21
C ALA A 24 2.22 19.40 10.94
N ASP A 25 2.85 19.26 9.77
CA ASP A 25 2.21 19.53 8.48
C ASP A 25 1.07 18.55 8.18
N LEU A 26 1.18 17.28 8.60
CA LEU A 26 0.11 16.29 8.41
C LEU A 26 -1.12 16.58 9.29
N VAL A 27 -0.92 17.22 10.45
CA VAL A 27 -1.98 17.52 11.42
C VAL A 27 -2.62 18.88 11.15
N GLU A 28 -1.82 19.90 10.81
CA GLU A 28 -2.28 21.28 10.72
C GLU A 28 -2.76 21.69 9.32
N LYS A 29 -2.27 21.02 8.27
CA LYS A 29 -2.60 21.39 6.88
C LYS A 29 -3.81 20.62 6.35
N PRO A 30 -4.52 21.18 5.34
CA PRO A 30 -5.64 20.49 4.71
C PRO A 30 -5.28 19.10 4.16
N PHE A 31 -6.18 18.13 4.34
CA PHE A 31 -5.99 16.74 3.93
C PHE A 31 -5.58 16.56 2.46
N PHE A 32 -6.10 17.39 1.55
CA PHE A 32 -5.78 17.28 0.12
C PHE A 32 -4.27 17.43 -0.17
N LEU A 33 -3.52 18.15 0.67
CA LEU A 33 -2.06 18.28 0.52
C LEU A 33 -1.33 16.97 0.86
N CYS A 34 -1.91 16.14 1.74
CA CYS A 34 -1.41 14.78 1.97
C CYS A 34 -1.64 13.90 0.74
N VAL A 35 -2.81 14.01 0.11
CA VAL A 35 -3.14 13.30 -1.13
C VAL A 35 -2.20 13.72 -2.26
N GLU A 36 -1.99 15.02 -2.45
CA GLU A 36 -1.07 15.57 -3.45
C GLU A 36 0.35 15.00 -3.30
N LYS A 37 0.89 14.99 -2.07
CA LYS A 37 2.21 14.37 -1.79
C LYS A 37 2.31 12.90 -2.18
N VAL A 38 1.25 12.12 -1.97
CA VAL A 38 1.19 10.70 -2.36
C VAL A 38 1.14 10.57 -3.88
N MET A 39 0.35 11.43 -4.55
CA MET A 39 0.27 11.46 -6.01
C MET A 39 1.62 11.81 -6.64
N GLU A 40 2.27 12.88 -6.17
CA GLU A 40 3.60 13.28 -6.63
C GLU A 40 4.63 12.15 -6.43
N ALA A 41 4.56 11.42 -5.31
CA ALA A 41 5.45 10.29 -5.05
C ALA A 41 5.26 9.17 -6.06
N ILE A 42 4.02 8.86 -6.44
CA ILE A 42 3.72 7.86 -7.47
C ILE A 42 4.18 8.35 -8.84
N GLU A 43 3.97 9.63 -9.17
CA GLU A 43 4.36 10.23 -10.45
C GLU A 43 5.88 10.29 -10.65
N ARG A 44 6.64 10.44 -9.57
CA ARG A 44 8.12 10.39 -9.59
C ARG A 44 8.67 9.01 -9.98
N VAL A 45 7.90 7.94 -9.81
CA VAL A 45 8.33 6.60 -10.20
C VAL A 45 8.22 6.49 -11.72
N THR A 46 9.30 6.83 -12.42
CA THR A 46 9.47 6.70 -13.88
C THR A 46 10.39 5.52 -14.22
N GLU A 47 10.46 5.13 -15.51
CA GLU A 47 11.37 4.05 -15.93
C GLU A 47 12.83 4.36 -15.56
N GLU A 48 13.27 5.59 -15.79
CA GLU A 48 14.61 6.05 -15.44
C GLU A 48 14.86 5.96 -13.93
N ASN A 49 13.88 6.37 -13.12
CA ASN A 49 13.97 6.24 -11.66
C ASN A 49 14.11 4.77 -11.23
N VAL A 50 13.31 3.86 -11.81
CA VAL A 50 13.39 2.42 -11.50
C VAL A 50 14.75 1.85 -11.85
N ARG A 51 15.32 2.21 -13.01
CA ARG A 51 16.67 1.78 -13.40
C ARG A 51 17.74 2.30 -12.44
N SER A 52 17.64 3.58 -12.06
CA SER A 52 18.54 4.21 -11.08
C SER A 52 18.46 3.53 -9.70
N GLU A 53 17.26 3.18 -9.24
CA GLU A 53 17.07 2.44 -7.99
C GLU A 53 17.72 1.04 -8.05
N ILE A 54 17.59 0.33 -9.17
CA ILE A 54 18.25 -0.96 -9.39
C ILE A 54 19.78 -0.81 -9.29
N ASP A 55 20.35 0.19 -9.98
CA ASP A 55 21.79 0.46 -9.93
C ASP A 55 22.27 0.76 -8.51
N TRP A 56 21.50 1.57 -7.77
CA TRP A 56 21.76 1.84 -6.36
C TRP A 56 21.74 0.56 -5.51
N LEU A 57 20.74 -0.32 -5.70
CA LEU A 57 20.62 -1.59 -4.97
C LEU A 57 21.77 -2.56 -5.28
N VAL A 58 22.30 -2.56 -6.51
CA VAL A 58 23.47 -3.37 -6.88
C VAL A 58 24.70 -2.95 -6.07
N VAL A 59 24.90 -1.65 -5.88
CA VAL A 59 26.04 -1.09 -5.14
C VAL A 59 25.89 -1.26 -3.63
N TYR A 60 24.75 -0.85 -3.09
CA TYR A 60 24.56 -0.72 -1.64
C TYR A 60 23.90 -1.94 -0.99
N ARG A 61 23.25 -2.81 -1.77
CA ARG A 61 22.54 -4.02 -1.31
C ARG A 61 21.56 -3.73 -0.17
N GLY A 62 20.97 -2.55 -0.18
CA GLY A 62 19.99 -2.14 0.81
C GLY A 62 18.67 -2.89 0.64
N ILE A 63 17.90 -2.98 1.73
CA ILE A 63 16.50 -3.36 1.69
C ILE A 63 15.66 -2.15 2.13
N PRO A 64 14.49 -1.90 1.53
CA PRO A 64 13.56 -0.91 2.06
C PRO A 64 13.23 -1.28 3.50
N ALA A 65 13.63 -0.44 4.45
CA ALA A 65 13.35 -0.63 5.86
C ALA A 65 12.44 0.51 6.33
N THR A 66 11.24 0.15 6.78
CA THR A 66 10.46 1.03 7.63
C THR A 66 11.06 0.99 9.02
N CYS A 67 11.30 2.18 9.58
CA CYS A 67 11.81 2.37 10.93
C CYS A 67 11.20 3.67 11.46
N LYS A 68 11.04 3.79 12.79
CA LYS A 68 10.84 5.07 13.50
C LYS A 68 9.61 5.88 13.04
N GLY A 69 8.45 5.24 12.91
CA GLY A 69 7.18 5.92 12.61
C GLY A 69 6.86 6.09 11.12
N ASN A 70 7.65 5.45 10.25
CA ASN A 70 7.29 5.28 8.84
C ASN A 70 6.40 4.05 8.67
N PHE A 71 5.56 4.05 7.63
CA PHE A 71 4.71 2.92 7.27
C PHE A 71 4.70 2.73 5.75
N ASN A 72 4.45 1.50 5.32
CA ASN A 72 4.23 1.12 3.93
C ASN A 72 2.74 0.90 3.70
N VAL A 73 2.20 1.44 2.62
CA VAL A 73 0.83 1.17 2.18
C VAL A 73 0.88 0.35 0.90
N SER A 74 0.20 -0.80 0.86
CA SER A 74 0.09 -1.63 -0.34
C SER A 74 -1.38 -1.88 -0.69
N ALA A 75 -1.75 -1.59 -1.93
CA ALA A 75 -3.10 -1.77 -2.43
C ALA A 75 -3.26 -3.17 -3.07
N TRP A 76 -3.77 -4.11 -2.28
CA TRP A 76 -4.12 -5.46 -2.74
C TRP A 76 -5.51 -5.53 -3.36
N SER A 77 -6.31 -4.46 -3.24
CA SER A 77 -7.62 -4.34 -3.88
C SER A 77 -7.60 -4.50 -5.40
N LYS A 78 -6.44 -4.31 -6.04
CA LYS A 78 -6.24 -4.50 -7.50
C LYS A 78 -5.78 -5.91 -7.87
N LEU A 79 -5.50 -6.78 -6.89
CA LEU A 79 -5.11 -8.16 -7.15
C LEU A 79 -6.38 -9.00 -7.41
N PRO A 80 -6.36 -9.93 -8.37
CA PRO A 80 -7.54 -10.69 -8.81
C PRO A 80 -7.91 -11.83 -7.86
N PHE A 81 -7.72 -11.65 -6.54
CA PHE A 81 -8.05 -12.69 -5.55
C PHE A 81 -9.53 -13.10 -5.63
N GLY A 82 -10.44 -12.15 -5.87
CA GLY A 82 -11.87 -12.42 -6.02
C GLY A 82 -12.26 -13.13 -7.33
N GLU A 83 -11.34 -13.29 -8.27
CA GLU A 83 -11.59 -13.94 -9.57
C GLU A 83 -11.21 -15.42 -9.58
N LEU A 84 -10.53 -15.89 -8.54
CA LEU A 84 -10.06 -17.26 -8.42
C LEU A 84 -11.24 -18.23 -8.23
N ASP A 85 -11.36 -19.23 -9.10
CA ASP A 85 -12.36 -20.30 -8.98
C ASP A 85 -11.75 -21.64 -9.39
N PHE A 86 -11.69 -22.56 -8.43
CA PHE A 86 -11.17 -23.93 -8.64
C PHE A 86 -12.28 -24.95 -8.95
N GLY A 87 -13.50 -24.51 -9.24
CA GLY A 87 -14.69 -25.34 -9.42
C GLY A 87 -15.62 -25.37 -8.20
N PHE A 88 -15.34 -24.56 -7.18
CA PHE A 88 -16.13 -24.47 -5.94
C PHE A 88 -16.75 -23.09 -5.74
N GLY A 89 -16.63 -22.20 -6.73
CA GLY A 89 -17.05 -20.80 -6.64
C GLY A 89 -15.92 -19.88 -6.19
N LYS A 90 -16.21 -18.58 -6.25
CA LYS A 90 -15.29 -17.49 -5.89
C LYS A 90 -15.05 -17.42 -4.38
N PRO A 91 -13.87 -16.97 -3.92
CA PRO A 91 -13.60 -16.82 -2.50
C PRO A 91 -14.47 -15.74 -1.87
N GLY A 92 -14.98 -16.01 -0.67
CA GLY A 92 -15.69 -15.01 0.13
C GLY A 92 -14.76 -13.95 0.73
N HIS A 93 -13.47 -14.26 0.90
CA HIS A 93 -12.45 -13.34 1.41
C HIS A 93 -11.06 -13.76 0.90
N GLY A 94 -10.21 -12.77 0.60
CA GLY A 94 -8.80 -12.96 0.28
C GLY A 94 -7.98 -11.87 0.96
N GLY A 95 -6.95 -12.27 1.71
CA GLY A 95 -6.18 -11.34 2.51
C GLY A 95 -5.02 -12.02 3.26
N PRO A 96 -4.20 -11.23 3.96
CA PRO A 96 -3.07 -11.74 4.75
C PRO A 96 -3.54 -12.59 5.93
N VAL A 97 -2.75 -13.61 6.29
CA VAL A 97 -2.92 -14.36 7.54
C VAL A 97 -1.95 -13.77 8.57
N VAL A 98 -2.48 -12.98 9.51
CA VAL A 98 -1.81 -12.38 10.70
C VAL A 98 -0.43 -11.74 10.47
N SER A 99 -0.30 -10.42 10.61
CA SER A 99 1.01 -9.76 10.71
C SER A 99 1.47 -9.59 12.15
N GLY A 100 2.78 -9.76 12.37
CA GLY A 100 3.52 -9.18 13.50
C GLY A 100 4.21 -7.86 13.15
N ASN A 101 3.84 -7.21 12.03
CA ASN A 101 4.49 -6.00 11.53
C ASN A 101 3.53 -4.81 11.58
N ASN A 102 3.78 -3.88 12.51
CA ASN A 102 2.98 -2.68 12.72
C ASN A 102 3.23 -1.59 11.66
N GLU A 103 4.14 -1.81 10.73
CA GLU A 103 4.57 -0.82 9.74
C GLU A 103 3.94 -1.04 8.36
N LEU A 104 3.04 -2.03 8.22
CA LEU A 104 2.38 -2.34 6.95
C LEU A 104 0.87 -2.12 7.04
N VAL A 105 0.37 -1.32 6.11
CA VAL A 105 -1.06 -1.09 5.86
C VAL A 105 -1.43 -1.74 4.53
N LEU A 106 -2.38 -2.66 4.53
CA LEU A 106 -2.89 -3.32 3.34
C LEU A 106 -4.32 -2.84 3.04
N LEU A 107 -4.54 -2.36 1.83
CA LEU A 107 -5.88 -2.02 1.34
C LEU A 107 -6.45 -3.22 0.59
N LEU A 108 -7.50 -3.81 1.13
CA LEU A 108 -8.15 -5.01 0.61
C LEU A 108 -9.49 -4.64 -0.04
N SER A 109 -9.86 -5.38 -1.08
CA SER A 109 -11.22 -5.32 -1.62
C SER A 109 -12.21 -5.90 -0.60
N ASP A 110 -13.42 -5.37 -0.56
CA ASP A 110 -14.52 -5.93 0.24
C ASP A 110 -15.22 -7.12 -0.43
N GLY A 111 -14.73 -7.55 -1.61
CA GLY A 111 -15.25 -8.69 -2.36
C GLY A 111 -16.63 -8.44 -3.00
N LYS A 112 -17.19 -7.23 -2.85
CA LYS A 112 -18.45 -6.84 -3.49
C LYS A 112 -18.15 -6.09 -4.78
N SER A 113 -18.95 -6.32 -5.81
CA SER A 113 -18.83 -5.54 -7.04
C SER A 113 -19.21 -4.08 -6.77
N GLU A 114 -18.59 -3.15 -7.51
CA GLU A 114 -18.90 -1.70 -7.43
C GLU A 114 -20.40 -1.40 -7.58
N ARG A 115 -21.14 -2.27 -8.27
CA ARG A 115 -22.61 -2.16 -8.46
C ARG A 115 -23.42 -2.40 -7.19
N ASN A 116 -22.83 -2.96 -6.14
CA ASN A 116 -23.49 -3.31 -4.88
C ASN A 116 -23.03 -2.45 -3.69
N GLY A 117 -22.43 -1.27 -3.95
CA GLY A 117 -21.93 -0.38 -2.89
C GLY A 117 -20.63 -0.87 -2.25
N GLY A 118 -19.66 -1.26 -3.09
CA GLY A 118 -18.36 -1.76 -2.63
C GLY A 118 -17.53 -0.73 -1.86
N GLY A 119 -16.78 -1.21 -0.88
CA GLY A 119 -15.86 -0.43 -0.05
C GLY A 119 -14.42 -0.98 -0.06
N ILE A 120 -13.55 -0.32 0.72
CA ILE A 120 -12.16 -0.72 0.93
C ILE A 120 -11.98 -1.10 2.39
N ASN A 121 -11.40 -2.27 2.65
CA ASN A 121 -10.99 -2.67 3.98
C ASN A 121 -9.52 -2.28 4.20
N ALA A 122 -9.23 -1.57 5.28
CA ALA A 122 -7.86 -1.29 5.70
C ALA A 122 -7.42 -2.32 6.75
N TRP A 123 -6.38 -3.09 6.44
CA TRP A 123 -5.75 -4.01 7.37
C TRP A 123 -4.42 -3.42 7.86
N LEU A 124 -4.31 -3.19 9.16
CA LEU A 124 -3.14 -2.61 9.79
C LEU A 124 -3.05 -3.04 11.26
N GLY A 125 -1.83 -3.08 11.79
CA GLY A 125 -1.56 -3.35 13.20
C GLY A 125 -0.87 -2.14 13.85
N LEU A 126 -1.28 -1.79 15.06
CA LEU A 126 -0.62 -0.79 15.90
C LEU A 126 -0.50 -1.34 17.33
N GLU A 127 0.38 -0.75 18.12
CA GLU A 127 0.37 -0.99 19.57
C GLU A 127 -1.02 -0.69 20.14
N HIS A 128 -1.43 -1.47 21.15
CA HIS A 128 -2.79 -1.45 21.66
C HIS A 128 -3.33 -0.05 22.00
N ASP A 129 -2.52 0.78 22.66
CA ASP A 129 -2.94 2.13 23.04
C ASP A 129 -2.99 3.09 21.83
N LYS A 130 -2.07 2.93 20.86
CA LYS A 130 -2.11 3.69 19.60
C LYS A 130 -3.32 3.31 18.74
N MET A 131 -3.73 2.03 18.75
CA MET A 131 -4.92 1.58 18.03
C MET A 131 -6.19 2.22 18.60
N LYS A 132 -6.29 2.39 19.92
CA LYS A 132 -7.44 3.08 20.53
C LYS A 132 -7.54 4.53 20.07
N GLU A 133 -6.44 5.28 20.10
CA GLU A 133 -6.40 6.66 19.62
C GLU A 133 -6.71 6.75 18.12
N PHE A 134 -6.16 5.85 17.32
CA PHE A 134 -6.43 5.78 15.88
C PHE A 134 -7.93 5.62 15.56
N MET A 135 -8.63 4.77 16.32
CA MET A 135 -10.07 4.54 16.14
C MET A 135 -10.92 5.78 16.46
N LEU A 136 -10.42 6.74 17.25
CA LEU A 136 -11.11 8.00 17.49
C LEU A 136 -11.01 8.93 16.27
N HIS A 137 -9.87 8.93 15.59
CA HIS A 137 -9.60 9.86 14.48
C HIS A 137 -10.01 9.35 13.10
N ILE A 138 -10.05 8.04 12.86
CA ILE A 138 -10.36 7.47 11.52
C ILE A 138 -11.75 7.91 10.99
N PHE A 139 -12.70 8.21 11.88
CA PHE A 139 -14.06 8.59 11.53
C PHE A 139 -14.27 10.11 11.47
N GLU A 140 -13.23 10.92 11.72
CA GLU A 140 -13.29 12.39 11.71
C GLU A 140 -12.93 12.99 10.34
N ILE A 141 -12.69 12.15 9.33
CA ILE A 141 -12.30 12.52 7.96
C ILE A 141 -13.52 12.98 7.14
#